data_AF-A0AAD6UNI7-F1
#
_entry.id   AF-A0AAD6UNI7-F1
#
_cell.length_a   1.000
_cell.length_b   1.000
_cell.length_c   1.000
_cell.angle_alpha   90.00
_cell.angle_beta   90.00
_cell.angle_gamma   90.00
#
_symmetry.space_group_name_H-M   'P 1'
#
loop_
_entity.id
_entity.type
_entity.pdbx_description
1 polymer ?
#
loop_
_entity_poly.entity_id
_entity_poly.type
_entity_poly.pdbx_seq_one_letter_code
_entity_poly.pdbx_strand_id
1 'polypeptide(L)'
;MVSHQLRRDLADIEMDIDSYVSKGTDIPDEMKERHESLKLELNNIIYPVLTLPTEITVEIFEKLLTKHTNPRSLSPTEAPLLLLHICRAWRAIALSTPSLWTTLAISFKGFKRQITSDPLPRTFGQWPTCACATPKTLSLYGDATGKDGEHMSAVLHRHAPQLVSLRLSLYPLDLHRLLEPIQFPALEAVVLDQAISRTCPAWRIFESTPQLRDVTLLFEIRPHHLILPWSQLTTFSGDRFTALECYRVLSDSPALQKCEFQ
;
A
#
# COMPACT_ATOMS: atom_id res chain seq x y z
N MET A 1 20.26 -13.97 -19.35
CA MET A 1 21.07 -15.20 -19.26
C MET A 1 22.56 -14.90 -19.15
N VAL A 2 23.18 -14.21 -20.11
CA VAL A 2 24.63 -13.90 -20.12
C VAL A 2 25.10 -13.13 -18.87
N SER A 3 24.44 -12.04 -18.50
CA SER A 3 24.77 -11.26 -17.29
C SER A 3 24.64 -12.05 -15.98
N HIS A 4 23.72 -13.02 -15.89
CA HIS A 4 23.54 -13.80 -14.66
C HIS A 4 24.65 -14.83 -14.51
N GLN A 5 25.03 -15.46 -15.62
CA GLN A 5 26.15 -16.41 -15.65
C GLN A 5 27.46 -15.72 -15.27
N LEU A 6 27.78 -14.58 -15.88
CA LEU A 6 28.99 -13.81 -15.55
C LEU A 6 29.06 -13.37 -14.09
N ARG A 7 27.92 -12.98 -13.49
CA ARG A 7 27.86 -12.62 -12.07
C ARG A 7 28.07 -13.83 -11.15
N ARG A 8 27.61 -15.01 -11.56
CA ARG A 8 27.83 -16.25 -10.84
C ARG A 8 29.30 -16.63 -10.88
N ASP A 9 29.88 -16.62 -12.08
CA ASP A 9 31.28 -16.95 -12.30
C ASP A 9 32.21 -15.97 -11.54
N LEU A 10 31.84 -14.69 -11.47
CA LEU A 10 32.58 -13.69 -10.67
C LEU A 10 32.48 -13.99 -9.17
N ALA A 11 31.29 -14.32 -8.65
CA ALA A 11 31.09 -14.63 -7.24
C ALA A 11 31.82 -15.92 -6.82
N ASP A 12 31.86 -16.92 -7.69
CA ASP A 12 32.60 -18.16 -7.46
C ASP A 12 34.11 -17.88 -7.35
N ILE A 13 34.66 -17.02 -8.23
CA ILE A 13 36.08 -16.61 -8.16
C ILE A 13 36.38 -15.73 -6.94
N GLU A 14 35.48 -14.81 -6.57
CA GLU A 14 35.65 -13.99 -5.35
C GLU A 14 35.68 -14.87 -4.09
N MET A 15 34.83 -15.91 -4.02
CA MET A 15 34.82 -16.87 -2.92
C MET A 15 36.13 -17.68 -2.85
N ASP A 16 36.68 -18.08 -3.99
CA ASP A 16 37.97 -18.76 -4.04
C ASP A 16 39.10 -17.82 -3.60
N ILE A 17 39.12 -16.56 -4.07
CA ILE A 17 40.08 -15.54 -3.65
C ILE A 17 40.04 -15.35 -2.12
N ASP A 18 38.85 -15.23 -1.53
CA ASP A 18 38.68 -15.10 -0.08
C ASP A 18 39.24 -16.30 0.70
N SER A 19 39.16 -17.50 0.12
CA SER A 19 39.77 -18.73 0.66
C SER A 19 41.30 -18.66 0.67
N TYR A 20 41.93 -18.14 -0.40
CA TYR A 20 43.38 -17.94 -0.45
C TYR A 20 43.85 -16.88 0.55
N VAL A 21 43.12 -15.75 0.64
CA VAL A 21 43.40 -14.68 1.61
C VAL A 21 43.31 -15.20 3.04
N SER A 22 42.28 -16.00 3.35
CA SER A 22 42.09 -16.59 4.68
C SER A 22 43.18 -17.60 5.06
N LYS A 23 43.76 -18.27 4.07
CA LYS A 23 44.88 -19.21 4.25
C LYS A 23 46.25 -18.52 4.28
N GLY A 24 46.32 -17.20 4.03
CA GLY A 24 47.58 -16.45 3.94
C GLY A 24 48.44 -16.88 2.75
N THR A 25 47.83 -17.53 1.77
CA THR A 25 48.49 -18.02 0.55
C THR A 25 48.35 -16.98 -0.56
N ASP A 26 49.39 -16.87 -1.40
CA ASP A 26 49.37 -15.93 -2.52
C ASP A 26 48.31 -16.33 -3.56
N ILE A 27 47.62 -15.34 -4.12
CA ILE A 27 46.53 -15.57 -5.08
C ILE A 27 47.14 -15.79 -6.47
N PRO A 28 46.83 -16.88 -7.17
CA PRO A 28 47.34 -17.14 -8.51
C PRO A 28 47.03 -16.00 -9.48
N ASP A 29 48.02 -15.57 -10.28
CA ASP A 29 47.84 -14.44 -11.21
C ASP A 29 46.76 -14.72 -12.26
N GLU A 30 46.61 -15.97 -12.70
CA GLU A 30 45.53 -16.40 -13.60
C GLU A 30 44.14 -16.13 -13.02
N MET A 31 43.95 -16.26 -11.71
CA MET A 31 42.68 -15.94 -11.05
C MET A 31 42.44 -14.43 -10.98
N LYS A 32 43.49 -13.63 -10.73
CA LYS A 32 43.38 -12.16 -10.76
C LYS A 32 43.00 -11.68 -12.17
N GLU A 33 43.67 -12.21 -13.19
CA GLU A 33 43.36 -11.90 -14.60
C GLU A 33 41.94 -12.30 -14.98
N ARG A 34 41.50 -13.49 -14.55
CA ARG A 34 40.14 -13.95 -14.81
C ARG A 34 39.09 -13.10 -14.10
N HIS A 35 39.34 -12.71 -12.85
CA HIS A 35 38.48 -11.79 -12.10
C HIS A 35 38.36 -10.42 -12.79
N GLU A 36 39.47 -9.83 -13.23
CA GLU A 36 39.45 -8.55 -13.96
C GLU A 36 38.74 -8.67 -15.32
N SER A 37 38.96 -9.77 -16.05
CA SER A 37 38.28 -10.05 -17.32
C SER A 37 36.76 -10.15 -17.14
N LEU A 38 36.28 -10.88 -16.13
CA LEU A 38 34.85 -10.99 -15.83
C LEU A 38 34.23 -9.66 -15.40
N LYS A 39 34.95 -8.84 -14.62
CA LYS A 39 34.51 -7.48 -14.28
C LYS A 39 34.37 -6.61 -15.51
N LEU A 40 35.34 -6.67 -16.42
CA LEU A 40 35.31 -5.91 -17.68
C LEU A 40 34.15 -6.34 -18.58
N GLU A 41 33.94 -7.65 -18.75
CA GLU A 41 32.81 -8.18 -19.52
C GLU A 41 31.47 -7.76 -18.93
N LEU A 42 31.32 -7.81 -17.60
CA LEU A 42 30.10 -7.41 -16.92
C LEU A 42 29.83 -5.90 -17.08
N ASN A 43 30.86 -5.06 -17.02
CA ASN A 43 30.76 -3.61 -17.22
C ASN A 43 30.37 -3.24 -18.66
N ASN A 44 30.74 -4.06 -19.64
CA ASN A 44 30.38 -3.85 -21.05
C ASN A 44 28.93 -4.24 -21.37
N ILE A 45 28.22 -4.91 -20.46
CA ILE A 45 26.80 -5.22 -20.64
C ILE A 45 25.99 -3.95 -20.43
N ILE A 46 25.45 -3.44 -21.54
CA ILE A 46 24.49 -2.34 -21.50
C ILE A 46 23.15 -2.91 -21.03
N TYR A 47 22.63 -2.35 -19.95
CA TYR A 47 21.25 -2.57 -19.52
C TYR A 47 20.44 -1.35 -19.97
N PRO A 48 19.64 -1.42 -21.05
CA PRO A 48 18.94 -0.25 -21.59
C PRO A 48 18.12 0.49 -20.53
N VAL A 49 17.55 -0.28 -19.60
CA VAL A 49 16.73 0.21 -18.50
C VAL A 49 17.50 1.02 -17.45
N LEU A 50 18.82 0.89 -17.41
CA LEU A 50 19.74 1.67 -16.55
C LEU A 50 20.37 2.84 -17.30
N THR A 51 20.16 2.96 -18.61
CA THR A 51 20.68 4.06 -19.44
C THR A 51 19.67 5.18 -19.65
N LEU A 52 18.42 4.97 -19.26
CA LEU A 52 17.38 6.00 -19.36
C LEU A 52 17.60 7.09 -18.29
N PRO A 53 17.37 8.37 -18.63
CA PRO A 53 17.24 9.42 -17.63
C PRO A 53 16.19 9.08 -16.56
N THR A 54 16.38 9.62 -15.36
CA THR A 54 15.46 9.37 -14.24
C THR A 54 14.04 9.83 -14.56
N GLU A 55 13.90 10.96 -15.26
CA GLU A 55 12.63 11.55 -15.67
C GLU A 55 11.83 10.61 -16.57
N ILE A 56 12.50 10.00 -17.55
CA ILE A 56 11.88 9.04 -18.48
C ILE A 56 11.50 7.76 -17.74
N THR A 57 12.34 7.32 -16.80
CA THR A 57 12.05 6.13 -15.97
C THR A 57 10.81 6.36 -15.09
N VAL A 58 10.69 7.55 -14.50
CA VAL A 58 9.51 7.95 -13.72
C VAL A 58 8.26 8.00 -14.60
N GLU A 59 8.34 8.57 -15.79
CA GLU A 59 7.20 8.61 -16.71
C GLU A 59 6.73 7.18 -17.07
N ILE A 60 7.66 6.26 -17.33
CA ILE A 60 7.33 4.85 -17.56
C ILE A 60 6.62 4.27 -16.33
N PHE A 61 7.13 4.51 -15.12
CA PHE A 61 6.51 4.03 -13.88
C PHE A 61 5.08 4.56 -13.73
N GLU A 62 4.86 5.85 -13.95
CA GLU A 62 3.53 6.44 -13.86
C GLU A 62 2.56 5.88 -14.91
N LYS A 63 3.01 5.64 -16.15
CA LYS A 63 2.19 5.01 -17.19
C LYS A 63 1.79 3.58 -16.83
N LEU A 64 2.65 2.81 -16.16
CA LEU A 64 2.29 1.48 -15.65
C LEU A 64 1.15 1.55 -14.64
N LEU A 65 1.05 2.65 -13.88
CA LEU A 65 0.08 2.82 -12.82
C LEU A 65 -1.28 3.35 -13.29
N THR A 66 -1.35 4.00 -14.46
CA THR A 66 -2.61 4.57 -15.02
C THR A 66 -3.54 3.53 -15.64
N LYS A 67 -3.09 2.29 -15.87
CA LYS A 67 -3.89 1.24 -16.51
C LYS A 67 -4.94 0.59 -15.60
N HIS A 68 -4.89 0.83 -14.29
CA HIS A 68 -5.78 0.19 -13.32
C HIS A 68 -6.66 1.24 -12.63
N THR A 69 -7.96 1.19 -12.86
CA THR A 69 -8.99 2.06 -12.25
C THR A 69 -9.32 1.69 -10.80
N ASN A 70 -8.74 0.59 -10.29
CA ASN A 70 -8.90 0.16 -8.90
C ASN A 70 -7.71 0.62 -8.04
N PRO A 71 -7.93 0.88 -6.75
CA PRO A 71 -6.84 1.19 -5.82
C PRO A 71 -5.81 0.05 -5.83
N ARG A 72 -4.53 0.42 -5.90
CA ARG A 72 -3.41 -0.45 -6.27
C ARG A 72 -3.05 -1.41 -5.14
N SER A 73 -3.26 -2.71 -5.33
CA SER A 73 -2.89 -3.70 -4.31
C SER A 73 -1.38 -3.65 -4.07
N LEU A 74 -0.97 -3.48 -2.81
CA LEU A 74 0.42 -3.60 -2.39
C LEU A 74 0.82 -5.08 -2.42
N SER A 75 1.07 -5.60 -3.62
CA SER A 75 1.62 -6.93 -3.87
C SER A 75 3.06 -6.84 -4.37
N PRO A 76 3.98 -7.73 -3.97
CA PRO A 76 5.31 -7.84 -4.58
C PRO A 76 5.28 -8.06 -6.09
N THR A 77 4.17 -8.57 -6.63
CA THR A 77 3.98 -8.87 -8.05
C THR A 77 3.37 -7.71 -8.85
N GLU A 78 2.98 -6.61 -8.19
CA GLU A 78 2.32 -5.47 -8.82
C GLU A 78 3.05 -4.16 -8.51
N ALA A 79 3.02 -3.23 -9.45
CA ALA A 79 3.54 -1.88 -9.22
C ALA A 79 2.64 -1.14 -8.20
N PRO A 80 3.20 -0.31 -7.30
CA PRO A 80 4.58 0.18 -7.30
C PRO A 80 5.59 -0.73 -6.58
N LEU A 81 5.16 -1.74 -5.79
CA LEU A 81 6.10 -2.57 -5.02
C LEU A 81 7.02 -3.42 -5.90
N LEU A 82 6.51 -3.96 -7.01
CA LEU A 82 7.31 -4.68 -8.00
C LEU A 82 8.56 -3.88 -8.42
N LEU A 83 8.43 -2.56 -8.58
CA LEU A 83 9.53 -1.69 -9.01
C LEU A 83 10.69 -1.68 -8.01
N LEU A 84 10.41 -1.94 -6.73
CA LEU A 84 11.40 -1.99 -5.66
C LEU A 84 12.25 -3.26 -5.67
N HIS A 85 11.82 -4.29 -6.41
CA HIS A 85 12.44 -5.61 -6.44
C HIS A 85 13.20 -5.88 -7.75
N ILE A 86 13.08 -5.01 -8.75
CA ILE A 86 13.72 -5.22 -10.06
C ILE A 86 15.23 -4.99 -10.01
N CYS A 87 15.66 -3.81 -9.56
CA CYS A 87 17.08 -3.50 -9.35
C CYS A 87 17.28 -2.35 -8.36
N ARG A 88 18.52 -2.13 -7.91
CA ARG A 88 18.86 -1.05 -6.95
C ARG A 88 18.51 0.34 -7.48
N ALA A 89 18.74 0.60 -8.76
CA ALA A 89 18.45 1.90 -9.38
C ALA A 89 16.93 2.18 -9.41
N TRP A 90 16.14 1.20 -9.86
CA TRP A 90 14.68 1.30 -9.89
C TRP A 90 14.09 1.46 -8.49
N ARG A 91 14.63 0.75 -7.51
CA ARG A 91 14.26 0.94 -6.10
C ARG A 91 14.50 2.38 -5.65
N ALA A 92 15.68 2.95 -5.91
CA ALA A 92 15.99 4.32 -5.53
C ALA A 92 15.08 5.35 -6.20
N ILE A 93 14.83 5.20 -7.51
CA ILE A 93 13.91 6.07 -8.26
C ILE A 93 12.49 5.94 -7.71
N ALA A 94 11.98 4.72 -7.55
CA ALA A 94 10.62 4.51 -7.09
C ALA A 94 10.39 5.05 -5.67
N LEU A 95 11.35 4.86 -4.74
CA LEU A 95 11.27 5.43 -3.38
C LEU A 95 11.35 6.96 -3.36
N SER A 96 12.11 7.56 -4.28
CA SER A 96 12.24 9.03 -4.38
C SER A 96 11.15 9.69 -5.21
N THR A 97 10.14 8.94 -5.68
CA THR A 97 9.06 9.44 -6.54
C THR A 97 7.70 9.35 -5.81
N PRO A 98 7.26 10.41 -5.10
CA PRO A 98 6.03 10.39 -4.29
C PRO A 98 4.75 10.11 -5.09
N SER A 99 4.68 10.49 -6.37
CA SER A 99 3.51 10.29 -7.24
C SER A 99 3.14 8.82 -7.42
N LEU A 100 4.11 7.89 -7.27
CA LEU A 100 3.85 6.45 -7.36
C LEU A 100 3.06 5.92 -6.15
N TRP A 101 3.11 6.64 -5.02
CA TRP A 101 2.59 6.20 -3.72
C TRP A 101 1.34 6.96 -3.27
N THR A 102 0.75 7.80 -4.13
CA THR A 102 -0.42 8.62 -3.80
C THR A 102 -1.67 7.81 -3.54
N THR A 103 -1.80 6.65 -4.18
CA THR A 103 -2.97 5.77 -4.13
C THR A 103 -2.54 4.36 -3.78
N LEU A 104 -2.95 3.86 -2.61
CA LEU A 104 -2.52 2.58 -2.08
C LEU A 104 -3.72 1.72 -1.67
N ALA A 105 -3.67 0.42 -1.95
CA ALA A 105 -4.54 -0.58 -1.36
C ALA A 105 -3.72 -1.60 -0.56
N ILE A 106 -4.12 -1.84 0.68
CA ILE A 106 -3.46 -2.75 1.60
C ILE A 106 -4.44 -3.87 1.93
N SER A 107 -4.10 -5.10 1.55
CA SER A 107 -4.86 -6.29 1.93
C SER A 107 -4.17 -7.00 3.08
N PHE A 108 -4.90 -7.17 4.18
CA PHE A 108 -4.49 -8.00 5.31
C PHE A 108 -4.98 -9.45 5.15
N LYS A 109 -5.89 -9.71 4.20
CA LYS A 109 -6.35 -11.06 3.83
C LYS A 109 -5.19 -11.96 3.43
N GLY A 110 -5.10 -13.13 4.06
CA GLY A 110 -4.22 -14.20 3.57
C GLY A 110 -2.75 -14.07 3.98
N PHE A 111 -2.42 -13.27 5.00
CA PHE A 111 -1.24 -13.58 5.81
C PHE A 111 -1.47 -14.90 6.53
N LYS A 112 -1.38 -16.02 5.79
CA LYS A 112 -1.19 -17.33 6.36
C LYS A 112 0.02 -17.15 7.28
N ARG A 113 -0.25 -17.20 8.59
CA ARG A 113 0.72 -17.51 9.64
C ARG A 113 1.44 -18.78 9.20
N GLN A 114 2.46 -18.64 8.36
CA GLN A 114 3.44 -19.70 8.23
C GLN A 114 4.02 -19.86 9.62
N ILE A 115 4.07 -21.12 10.04
CA ILE A 115 4.65 -21.63 11.26
C ILE A 115 6.18 -21.53 11.12
N THR A 116 6.65 -20.33 10.82
CA THR A 116 8.02 -19.87 10.98
C THR A 116 7.91 -18.66 11.87
N SER A 117 8.83 -18.50 12.81
CA SER A 117 8.81 -17.52 13.90
C SER A 117 8.98 -16.06 13.46
N ASP A 118 8.52 -15.69 12.26
CA ASP A 118 8.51 -14.33 11.72
C ASP A 118 7.21 -14.04 10.95
N PRO A 119 6.21 -13.43 11.61
CA PRO A 119 4.95 -13.05 10.98
C PRO A 119 5.08 -11.64 10.40
N LEU A 120 5.70 -11.52 9.21
CA LEU A 120 6.15 -10.29 8.52
C LEU A 120 7.57 -9.86 8.92
N PRO A 121 8.39 -9.29 8.00
CA PRO A 121 9.69 -8.74 8.36
C PRO A 121 9.51 -7.79 9.54
N ARG A 122 10.15 -8.15 10.64
CA ARG A 122 10.09 -7.43 11.90
C ARG A 122 10.37 -5.97 11.65
N THR A 123 9.53 -5.13 12.27
CA THR A 123 9.45 -3.67 12.19
C THR A 123 8.54 -3.14 11.09
N PHE A 124 7.48 -2.47 11.53
CA PHE A 124 6.71 -1.47 10.77
C PHE A 124 7.59 -0.47 9.98
N GLY A 125 8.90 -0.39 10.25
CA GLY A 125 9.88 0.41 9.52
C GLY A 125 10.36 -0.17 8.18
N GLN A 126 10.03 -1.44 7.85
CA GLN A 126 10.46 -2.07 6.60
C GLN A 126 9.39 -2.14 5.50
N TRP A 127 8.17 -1.67 5.77
CA TRP A 127 7.27 -1.36 4.67
C TRP A 127 7.88 -0.22 3.86
N PRO A 128 8.12 -0.40 2.55
CA PRO A 128 8.57 0.70 1.70
C PRO A 128 7.59 1.88 1.74
N THR A 129 6.30 1.58 1.95
CA THR A 129 5.22 2.55 2.21
C THR A 129 5.34 3.29 3.53
N CYS A 130 5.98 2.72 4.55
CA CYS A 130 6.19 3.38 5.84
C CYS A 130 7.38 4.36 5.84
N ALA A 131 8.36 4.18 4.96
CA ALA A 131 9.58 4.98 4.95
C ALA A 131 9.46 6.28 4.12
N CYS A 132 8.55 6.35 3.13
CA CYS A 132 8.47 7.49 2.21
C CYS A 132 7.07 7.82 1.64
N ALA A 133 6.00 7.07 1.96
CA ALA A 133 4.70 7.33 1.34
C ALA A 133 3.77 8.20 2.21
N THR A 134 3.27 9.28 1.62
CA THR A 134 2.17 10.10 2.12
C THR A 134 0.95 9.92 1.19
N PRO A 135 0.26 8.75 1.24
CA PRO A 135 -0.87 8.50 0.36
C PRO A 135 -1.97 9.53 0.60
N LYS A 136 -2.58 10.00 -0.49
CA LYS A 136 -3.81 10.78 -0.46
C LYS A 136 -5.04 9.87 -0.53
N THR A 137 -4.92 8.73 -1.20
CA THR A 137 -5.97 7.73 -1.30
C THR A 137 -5.48 6.42 -0.70
N LEU A 138 -6.23 5.88 0.26
CA LEU A 138 -5.91 4.64 0.94
C LEU A 138 -7.12 3.71 0.95
N SER A 139 -6.90 2.46 0.59
CA SER A 139 -7.89 1.38 0.74
C SER A 139 -7.31 0.31 1.66
N LEU A 140 -8.06 -0.07 2.69
CA LEU A 140 -7.64 -1.11 3.62
C LEU A 140 -8.65 -2.26 3.60
N TYR A 141 -8.15 -3.48 3.40
CA TYR A 141 -8.96 -4.69 3.31
C TYR A 141 -8.58 -5.68 4.41
N GLY A 142 -9.40 -5.76 5.46
CA GLY A 142 -9.25 -6.74 6.53
C GLY A 142 -9.75 -8.13 6.15
N ASP A 143 -9.48 -9.11 6.99
CA ASP A 143 -10.07 -10.45 6.94
C ASP A 143 -11.01 -10.72 8.12
N ALA A 144 -11.70 -11.87 8.10
CA ALA A 144 -12.67 -12.21 9.14
C ALA A 144 -12.03 -12.68 10.46
N THR A 145 -10.71 -12.50 10.68
CA THR A 145 -10.01 -13.03 11.86
C THR A 145 -9.95 -12.05 13.02
N GLY A 146 -10.17 -10.75 12.80
CA GLY A 146 -10.10 -9.71 13.84
C GLY A 146 -8.69 -9.33 14.29
N LYS A 147 -7.65 -9.80 13.58
CA LYS A 147 -6.24 -9.53 13.90
C LYS A 147 -5.67 -8.34 13.14
N ASP A 148 -6.44 -7.80 12.20
CA ASP A 148 -5.97 -6.78 11.27
C ASP A 148 -6.26 -5.37 11.80
N GLY A 149 -7.28 -5.24 12.67
CA GLY A 149 -7.70 -3.97 13.26
C GLY A 149 -6.56 -3.16 13.91
N GLU A 150 -5.61 -3.79 14.61
CA GLU A 150 -4.46 -3.08 15.21
C GLU A 150 -3.52 -2.50 14.15
N HIS A 151 -3.20 -3.29 13.12
CA HIS A 151 -2.35 -2.83 12.01
C HIS A 151 -3.05 -1.73 11.20
N MET A 152 -4.35 -1.90 10.92
CA MET A 152 -5.17 -0.89 10.25
C MET A 152 -5.19 0.41 11.05
N SER A 153 -5.40 0.34 12.37
CA SER A 153 -5.37 1.50 13.25
C SER A 153 -4.04 2.24 13.17
N ALA A 154 -2.91 1.52 13.26
CA ALA A 154 -1.58 2.13 13.17
C ALA A 154 -1.34 2.83 11.82
N VAL A 155 -1.79 2.24 10.71
CA VAL A 155 -1.68 2.83 9.38
C VAL A 155 -2.56 4.08 9.27
N LEU A 156 -3.80 4.01 9.76
CA LEU A 156 -4.73 5.15 9.73
C LEU A 156 -4.17 6.33 10.52
N HIS A 157 -3.72 6.13 11.77
CA HIS A 157 -3.14 7.20 12.59
C HIS A 157 -1.94 7.88 11.93
N ARG A 158 -1.10 7.12 11.22
CA ARG A 158 0.06 7.67 10.52
C ARG A 158 -0.33 8.56 9.34
N HIS A 159 -1.35 8.20 8.58
CA HIS A 159 -1.66 8.85 7.31
C HIS A 159 -2.88 9.77 7.35
N ALA A 160 -3.72 9.67 8.39
CA ALA A 160 -4.96 10.45 8.54
C ALA A 160 -4.84 11.95 8.24
N PRO A 161 -3.77 12.68 8.64
CA PRO A 161 -3.66 14.11 8.39
C PRO A 161 -3.70 14.53 6.90
N GLN A 162 -3.29 13.64 5.99
CA GLN A 162 -3.17 13.94 4.56
C GLN A 162 -4.11 13.12 3.66
N LEU A 163 -4.87 12.20 4.24
CA LEU A 163 -5.81 11.37 3.50
C LEU A 163 -6.97 12.22 2.99
N VAL A 164 -7.19 12.15 1.69
CA VAL A 164 -8.29 12.78 0.95
C VAL A 164 -9.40 11.78 0.66
N SER A 165 -9.04 10.52 0.41
CA SER A 165 -9.98 9.45 0.15
C SER A 165 -9.61 8.18 0.90
N LEU A 166 -10.59 7.58 1.57
CA LEU A 166 -10.40 6.36 2.35
C LEU A 166 -11.45 5.31 1.99
N ARG A 167 -11.01 4.09 1.69
CA ARG A 167 -11.88 2.91 1.63
C ARG A 167 -11.54 1.96 2.77
N LEU A 168 -12.55 1.54 3.52
CA LEU A 168 -12.41 0.53 4.56
C LEU A 168 -13.32 -0.66 4.25
N SER A 169 -12.69 -1.83 4.13
CA SER A 169 -13.36 -3.11 3.98
C SER A 169 -13.17 -3.92 5.26
N LEU A 170 -14.11 -3.78 6.20
CA LEU A 170 -13.93 -4.20 7.58
C LEU A 170 -14.93 -5.29 7.99
N TYR A 171 -14.43 -6.31 8.70
CA TYR A 171 -15.29 -7.32 9.31
C TYR A 171 -15.67 -6.92 10.74
N PRO A 172 -16.79 -7.43 11.29
CA PRO A 172 -17.23 -7.15 12.66
C PRO A 172 -16.16 -7.28 13.73
N LEU A 173 -15.24 -8.24 13.56
CA LEU A 173 -14.16 -8.49 14.51
C LEU A 173 -13.02 -7.47 14.41
N ASP A 174 -12.88 -6.67 13.36
CA ASP A 174 -11.87 -5.60 13.33
C ASP A 174 -12.41 -4.28 13.89
N LEU A 175 -13.74 -4.11 13.90
CA LEU A 175 -14.40 -2.85 14.27
C LEU A 175 -14.10 -2.42 15.71
N HIS A 176 -13.97 -3.38 16.64
CA HIS A 176 -13.71 -3.10 18.05
C HIS A 176 -12.35 -2.44 18.30
N ARG A 177 -11.40 -2.53 17.35
CA ARG A 177 -10.09 -1.89 17.41
C ARG A 177 -10.04 -0.51 16.73
N LEU A 178 -11.13 -0.12 16.07
CA LEU A 178 -11.27 1.11 15.29
C LEU A 178 -12.39 2.00 15.84
N LEU A 179 -12.64 1.92 17.15
CA LEU A 179 -13.71 2.69 17.82
C LEU A 179 -13.27 4.11 18.20
N GLU A 180 -11.97 4.33 18.35
CA GLU A 180 -11.44 5.63 18.76
C GLU A 180 -11.50 6.64 17.61
N PRO A 181 -11.90 7.90 17.88
CA PRO A 181 -11.88 8.96 16.88
C PRO A 181 -10.48 9.17 16.31
N ILE A 182 -10.37 9.25 14.98
CA ILE A 182 -9.14 9.63 14.30
C ILE A 182 -9.39 10.98 13.61
N GLN A 183 -8.41 11.88 13.68
CA GLN A 183 -8.51 13.18 13.05
C GLN A 183 -8.17 13.08 11.56
N PHE A 184 -9.16 13.28 10.70
CA PHE A 184 -8.94 13.37 9.26
C PHE A 184 -9.28 14.77 8.73
N PRO A 185 -8.34 15.74 8.85
CA PRO A 185 -8.60 17.14 8.50
C PRO A 185 -8.81 17.38 6.99
N ALA A 186 -8.26 16.50 6.14
CA ALA A 186 -8.30 16.63 4.68
C ALA A 186 -9.21 15.61 3.99
N LEU A 187 -9.92 14.75 4.74
CA LEU A 187 -10.68 13.65 4.17
C LEU A 187 -11.98 14.15 3.55
N GLU A 188 -12.12 13.94 2.25
CA GLU A 188 -13.24 14.38 1.42
C GLU A 188 -14.18 13.23 1.05
N ALA A 189 -13.64 12.02 0.87
CA ALA A 189 -14.40 10.86 0.43
C ALA A 189 -14.14 9.62 1.30
N VAL A 190 -15.21 8.96 1.73
CA VAL A 190 -15.16 7.69 2.46
C VAL A 190 -16.01 6.63 1.76
N VAL A 191 -15.43 5.46 1.54
CA VAL A 191 -16.16 4.26 1.14
C VAL A 191 -16.04 3.21 2.23
N LEU A 192 -17.17 2.78 2.76
CA LEU A 192 -17.24 1.65 3.68
C LEU A 192 -17.88 0.49 2.94
N ASP A 193 -17.20 -0.65 2.91
CA ASP A 193 -17.75 -1.87 2.35
C ASP A 193 -17.59 -3.04 3.34
N GLN A 194 -18.57 -3.95 3.32
CA GLN A 194 -18.73 -5.10 4.22
C GLN A 194 -19.39 -4.81 5.57
N ALA A 195 -20.22 -5.78 5.98
CA ALA A 195 -21.24 -5.60 7.00
C ALA A 195 -20.67 -5.29 8.39
N ILE A 196 -21.14 -4.19 8.96
CA ILE A 196 -21.05 -3.93 10.40
C ILE A 196 -22.00 -4.90 11.11
N SER A 197 -21.56 -5.55 12.20
CA SER A 197 -22.45 -6.39 13.01
C SER A 197 -23.63 -5.57 13.53
N ARG A 198 -24.82 -6.17 13.58
CA ARG A 198 -26.03 -5.57 14.18
C ARG A 198 -25.86 -5.13 15.65
N THR A 199 -24.77 -5.54 16.29
CA THR A 199 -24.46 -5.27 17.70
C THR A 199 -23.30 -4.29 17.91
N CYS A 200 -22.80 -3.63 16.85
CA CYS A 200 -21.67 -2.71 16.99
C CYS A 200 -22.12 -1.37 17.60
N PRO A 201 -21.38 -0.80 18.57
CA PRO A 201 -21.61 0.56 19.02
C PRO A 201 -21.45 1.55 17.86
N ALA A 202 -22.00 2.76 18.03
CA ALA A 202 -21.82 3.84 17.06
C ALA A 202 -20.33 4.09 16.78
N TRP A 203 -19.99 4.12 15.50
CA TRP A 203 -18.62 4.22 15.01
C TRP A 203 -18.20 5.68 14.93
N ARG A 204 -17.26 6.05 15.81
CA ARG A 204 -16.82 7.44 16.04
C ARG A 204 -15.56 7.81 15.28
N ILE A 205 -14.98 6.88 14.53
CA ILE A 205 -13.71 7.10 13.81
C ILE A 205 -13.75 8.32 12.87
N PHE A 206 -14.95 8.66 12.35
CA PHE A 206 -15.18 9.78 11.42
C PHE A 206 -15.75 11.04 12.08
N GLU A 207 -15.80 11.11 13.41
CA GLU A 207 -16.36 12.24 14.15
C GLU A 207 -15.64 13.55 13.83
N SER A 208 -14.34 13.50 13.55
CA SER A 208 -13.51 14.66 13.19
C SER A 208 -13.09 14.62 11.71
N THR A 209 -14.04 14.87 10.81
CA THR A 209 -13.86 14.85 9.34
C THR A 209 -14.44 16.12 8.68
N PRO A 210 -13.88 17.32 8.95
CA PRO A 210 -14.50 18.60 8.59
C PRO A 210 -14.64 18.85 7.08
N GLN A 211 -13.92 18.11 6.24
CA GLN A 211 -13.99 18.24 4.78
C GLN A 211 -14.77 17.12 4.09
N LEU A 212 -15.38 16.19 4.85
CA LEU A 212 -16.07 15.04 4.28
C LEU A 212 -17.30 15.48 3.48
N ARG A 213 -17.37 15.05 2.23
CA ARG A 213 -18.38 15.44 1.25
C ARG A 213 -19.01 14.25 0.55
N ASP A 214 -18.25 13.20 0.33
CA ASP A 214 -18.68 12.03 -0.41
C ASP A 214 -18.64 10.78 0.47
N VAL A 215 -19.79 10.13 0.66
CA VAL A 215 -19.90 8.92 1.47
C VAL A 215 -20.55 7.80 0.65
N THR A 216 -19.91 6.64 0.64
CA THR A 216 -20.47 5.43 0.02
C THR A 216 -20.53 4.30 1.04
N LEU A 217 -21.73 3.76 1.27
CA LEU A 217 -22.00 2.69 2.23
C LEU A 217 -22.48 1.44 1.47
N LEU A 218 -21.70 0.37 1.48
CA LEU A 218 -22.01 -0.87 0.76
C LEU A 218 -22.16 -2.06 1.72
N PHE A 219 -22.91 -3.07 1.29
CA PHE A 219 -23.13 -4.34 2.00
C PHE A 219 -23.81 -4.17 3.37
N GLU A 220 -24.95 -3.47 3.39
CA GLU A 220 -25.85 -3.33 4.56
C GLU A 220 -25.31 -2.48 5.71
N ILE A 221 -24.29 -1.66 5.48
CA ILE A 221 -23.80 -0.69 6.45
C ILE A 221 -24.87 0.37 6.68
N ARG A 222 -25.44 0.41 7.89
CA ARG A 222 -26.53 1.33 8.21
C ARG A 222 -26.00 2.71 8.65
N PRO A 223 -26.52 3.81 8.11
CA PRO A 223 -26.20 5.19 8.48
C PRO A 223 -26.20 5.44 9.98
N HIS A 224 -27.17 4.89 10.72
CA HIS A 224 -27.33 5.12 12.16
C HIS A 224 -26.21 4.51 13.02
N HIS A 225 -25.40 3.60 12.48
CA HIS A 225 -24.21 3.10 13.17
C HIS A 225 -23.00 4.02 13.02
N LEU A 226 -23.08 5.08 12.21
CA LEU A 226 -21.96 5.96 11.88
C LEU A 226 -22.19 7.35 12.45
N ILE A 227 -21.18 7.90 13.12
CA ILE A 227 -21.15 9.33 13.46
C ILE A 227 -20.42 10.06 12.34
N LEU A 228 -21.20 10.71 11.47
CA LEU A 228 -20.72 11.48 10.32
C LEU A 228 -21.23 12.92 10.38
N PRO A 229 -20.51 13.88 9.78
CA PRO A 229 -21.00 15.24 9.58
C PRO A 229 -22.01 15.28 8.42
N TRP A 230 -23.21 14.72 8.62
CA TRP A 230 -24.24 14.56 7.59
C TRP A 230 -24.60 15.87 6.88
N SER A 231 -24.62 16.99 7.61
CA SER A 231 -25.07 18.29 7.09
C SER A 231 -24.21 18.88 5.98
N GLN A 232 -22.95 18.45 5.84
CA GLN A 232 -22.01 18.93 4.82
C GLN A 232 -21.81 17.95 3.65
N LEU A 233 -22.46 16.78 3.68
CA LEU A 233 -22.34 15.80 2.60
C LEU A 233 -22.99 16.29 1.31
N THR A 234 -22.27 16.17 0.20
CA THR A 234 -22.73 16.55 -1.15
C THR A 234 -23.06 15.34 -2.02
N THR A 235 -22.40 14.20 -1.79
CA THR A 235 -22.69 12.95 -2.48
C THR A 235 -22.88 11.82 -1.48
N PHE A 236 -23.93 11.04 -1.69
CA PHE A 236 -24.18 9.82 -0.93
C PHE A 236 -24.53 8.68 -1.87
N SER A 237 -24.00 7.50 -1.61
CA SER A 237 -24.37 6.28 -2.33
C SER A 237 -24.46 5.11 -1.36
N GLY A 238 -25.41 4.21 -1.56
CA GLY A 238 -25.36 2.93 -0.88
C GLY A 238 -26.44 1.95 -1.31
N ASP A 239 -26.29 0.70 -0.85
CA ASP A 239 -27.15 -0.41 -1.24
C ASP A 239 -28.04 -0.89 -0.08
N ARG A 240 -29.18 -1.50 -0.43
CA ARG A 240 -30.03 -2.27 0.52
C ARG A 240 -30.60 -1.46 1.70
N PHE A 241 -30.89 -0.19 1.46
CA PHE A 241 -31.60 0.65 2.43
C PHE A 241 -33.12 0.48 2.37
N THR A 242 -33.74 0.58 3.54
CA THR A 242 -35.19 0.73 3.66
C THR A 242 -35.59 2.17 3.31
N ALA A 243 -36.84 2.38 2.90
CA ALA A 243 -37.36 3.73 2.62
C ALA A 243 -37.18 4.71 3.80
N LEU A 244 -37.28 4.21 5.04
CA LEU A 244 -37.05 5.00 6.25
C LEU A 244 -35.59 5.45 6.39
N GLU A 245 -34.63 4.61 6.04
CA GLU A 245 -33.22 4.96 6.08
C GLU A 245 -32.84 5.93 4.99
N CYS A 246 -33.37 5.74 3.77
CA CYS A 246 -33.21 6.72 2.69
C CYS A 246 -33.75 8.09 3.13
N TYR A 247 -34.96 8.13 3.71
CA TYR A 247 -35.54 9.37 4.23
C TYR A 247 -34.64 10.03 5.30
N ARG A 248 -34.10 9.25 6.25
CA ARG A 248 -33.20 9.79 7.29
C ARG A 248 -31.95 10.40 6.68
N VAL A 249 -31.28 9.70 5.76
CA VAL A 249 -30.09 10.22 5.07
C VAL A 249 -30.40 11.54 4.35
N LEU A 250 -31.53 11.61 3.63
CA LEU A 250 -31.96 12.83 2.94
C LEU A 250 -32.30 13.96 3.91
N SER A 251 -32.95 13.63 5.04
CA SER A 251 -33.31 14.60 6.08
C SER A 251 -32.09 15.17 6.80
N ASP A 252 -31.09 14.33 7.07
CA ASP A 252 -29.88 14.71 7.82
C ASP A 252 -28.83 15.41 6.93
N SER A 253 -28.98 15.34 5.60
CA SER A 253 -28.02 15.86 4.60
C SER A 253 -28.63 16.94 3.70
N PRO A 254 -28.94 18.15 4.22
CA PRO A 254 -29.53 19.24 3.43
C PRO A 254 -28.65 19.76 2.28
N ALA A 255 -27.34 19.53 2.32
CA ALA A 255 -26.39 19.96 1.28
C ALA A 255 -26.23 18.94 0.13
N LEU A 256 -26.99 17.84 0.16
CA LEU A 256 -26.82 16.72 -0.77
C LEU A 256 -27.22 17.11 -2.19
N GLN A 257 -26.31 16.91 -3.14
CA GLN A 257 -26.51 17.23 -4.56
C GLN A 257 -26.72 15.96 -5.40
N LYS A 258 -26.11 14.86 -4.99
CA LYS A 258 -26.17 13.56 -5.67
C LYS A 258 -26.45 12.46 -4.66
N CYS A 259 -27.45 11.64 -4.94
CA CYS A 259 -27.79 10.51 -4.10
C CYS A 259 -28.11 9.29 -4.96
N GLU A 260 -27.56 8.14 -4.62
CA GLU A 260 -27.85 6.87 -5.28
C GLU A 260 -28.17 5.81 -4.23
N PHE A 261 -29.37 5.23 -4.32
CA PHE A 261 -29.79 4.11 -3.49
C PHE A 261 -30.02 2.90 -4.40
N GLN A 262 -29.20 1.85 -4.25
CA GLN A 262 -29.25 0.63 -5.07
C GLN A 262 -29.99 -0.53 -4.37
#